data_AF-A0A1G9VEQ6-F1
#
_entry.id   AF-A0A1G9VEQ6-F1
#
_cell.length_a   1.000
_cell.length_b   1.000
_cell.length_c   1.000
_cell.angle_alpha   90.00
_cell.angle_beta   90.00
_cell.angle_gamma   90.00
#
_symmetry.space_group_name_H-M   'P 1'
#
loop_
_entity.id
_entity.type
_entity.pdbx_description
1 polymer ?
#
loop_
_entity_poly.entity_id
_entity_poly.type
_entity_poly.pdbx_seq_one_letter_code
_entity_poly.pdbx_strand_id
1 'polypeptide(L)'
;MAKYKNGWLLLLFIIIGIVLGGLVAEAAKGVSGISWLSYGQTIGTVDGNLTTIDLGVIIFTIALQIKLTVASIIGIILAIIVFKVI
;
A
#
# COMPACT_ATOMS: atom_id res chain seq x y z
N MET A 1 15.75 -7.55 28.92
CA MET A 1 14.95 -6.32 28.76
C MET A 1 13.84 -6.61 27.77
N ALA A 2 12.58 -6.59 28.21
CA ALA A 2 11.45 -6.79 27.32
C ALA A 2 11.41 -5.63 26.33
N LYS A 3 11.82 -5.88 25.09
CA LYS A 3 11.77 -4.91 24.00
C LYS A 3 10.30 -4.56 23.81
N TYR A 4 9.89 -3.37 24.23
CA TYR A 4 8.56 -2.85 23.92
C TYR A 4 8.43 -2.84 22.39
N LYS A 5 7.78 -3.87 21.85
CA LYS A 5 7.51 -3.97 20.42
C LYS A 5 6.40 -2.97 20.13
N ASN A 6 6.82 -1.76 19.76
CA ASN A 6 5.92 -0.68 19.41
C ASN A 6 5.06 -1.12 18.22
N GLY A 7 3.77 -1.36 18.46
CA GLY A 7 2.81 -1.64 17.39
C GLY A 7 2.80 -0.54 16.33
N TRP A 8 3.08 0.69 16.74
CA TRP A 8 3.31 1.85 15.85
C TRP A 8 4.46 1.65 14.88
N LEU A 9 5.58 1.06 15.33
CA LEU A 9 6.72 0.79 14.48
C LEU A 9 6.38 -0.32 13.47
N LEU A 10 5.68 -1.39 13.90
CA LEU A 10 5.18 -2.43 12.99
C LEU A 10 4.27 -1.86 11.90
N LEU A 11 3.37 -0.95 12.25
CA LEU A 11 2.48 -0.29 11.29
C LEU A 11 3.29 0.49 10.25
N LEU A 12 4.34 1.21 10.68
CA LEU A 12 5.25 1.96 9.80
C LEU A 12 5.99 1.01 8.84
N PHE A 13 6.51 -0.12 9.34
CA PHE A 13 7.13 -1.16 8.51
C PHE A 13 6.17 -1.74 7.48
N ILE A 14 4.91 -1.99 7.85
CA ILE A 14 3.89 -2.49 6.93
C ILE A 14 3.62 -1.47 5.81
N ILE A 15 3.46 -0.19 6.14
CA ILE A 15 3.26 0.88 5.14
C ILE A 15 4.44 0.93 4.17
N ILE A 16 5.68 0.89 4.68
CA ILE A 16 6.89 0.86 3.85
C ILE A 16 6.88 -0.39 2.94
N GLY A 17 6.56 -1.57 3.48
CA GLY A 17 6.48 -2.81 2.71
C GLY A 17 5.47 -2.73 1.56
N ILE A 18 4.30 -2.12 1.80
CA ILE A 18 3.27 -1.90 0.78
C ILE A 18 3.79 -0.97 -0.33
N VAL A 19 4.42 0.15 0.05
CA VAL A 19 4.98 1.14 -0.90
C VAL A 19 6.09 0.50 -1.74
N LEU A 20 7.05 -0.18 -1.12
CA LEU A 20 8.15 -0.85 -1.81
C LEU A 20 7.64 -1.95 -2.74
N GLY A 21 6.70 -2.78 -2.29
CA GLY A 21 6.08 -3.80 -3.13
C GLY A 21 5.28 -3.20 -4.29
N GLY A 22 4.64 -2.04 -4.10
CA GLY A 22 3.98 -1.29 -5.16
C GLY A 22 4.95 -0.82 -6.26
N LEU A 23 6.13 -0.31 -5.87
CA LEU A 23 7.19 0.07 -6.82
C LEU A 23 7.71 -1.14 -7.61
N VAL A 24 7.91 -2.28 -6.94
CA VAL A 24 8.33 -3.53 -7.59
C VAL A 24 7.27 -4.02 -8.57
N ALA A 25 5.98 -3.97 -8.19
CA ALA A 25 4.88 -4.28 -9.09
C ALA A 25 4.87 -3.37 -10.32
N GLU A 26 5.10 -2.06 -10.18
CA GLU A 26 5.12 -1.16 -11.33
C GLU A 26 6.27 -1.50 -12.29
N ALA A 27 7.46 -1.77 -11.76
CA ALA A 27 8.62 -2.18 -12.54
C ALA A 27 8.41 -3.54 -13.23
N ALA A 28 7.71 -4.48 -12.59
CA ALA A 28 7.49 -5.82 -13.10
C ALA A 28 6.45 -5.90 -14.23
N LYS A 29 5.58 -4.89 -14.40
CA LYS A 29 4.53 -4.90 -15.43
C LYS A 29 5.05 -5.10 -16.84
N GLY A 30 6.22 -4.53 -17.14
CA GLY A 30 6.82 -4.53 -18.49
C GLY A 30 7.64 -5.77 -18.82
N VAL A 31 7.87 -6.68 -17.86
CA VAL A 31 8.78 -7.82 -18.04
C VAL A 31 7.98 -9.11 -18.14
N SER A 32 8.03 -9.75 -19.31
CA SER A 32 7.41 -11.06 -19.55
C SER A 32 8.03 -12.11 -18.62
N GLY A 33 7.25 -12.63 -17.67
CA GLY A 33 7.68 -13.64 -16.69
C GLY A 33 7.53 -13.22 -15.23
N ILE A 34 7.59 -11.91 -14.94
CA ILE A 34 7.38 -11.37 -13.58
C ILE A 34 6.19 -10.42 -13.48
N SER A 35 5.50 -10.14 -14.58
CA SER A 35 4.29 -9.30 -14.63
C SER A 35 3.15 -9.76 -13.71
N TRP A 36 3.15 -11.03 -13.29
CA TRP A 36 2.22 -11.54 -12.29
C TRP A 36 2.41 -10.90 -10.91
N LEU A 37 3.59 -10.36 -10.60
CA LEU A 37 3.83 -9.57 -9.38
C LEU A 37 2.98 -8.29 -9.34
N SER A 38 2.65 -7.76 -10.51
CA SER A 38 1.81 -6.58 -10.69
C SER A 38 0.32 -6.88 -10.65
N TYR A 39 -0.06 -8.17 -10.63
CA TYR A 39 -1.44 -8.58 -10.44
C TYR A 39 -1.92 -8.09 -9.07
N GLY A 40 -3.09 -7.46 -9.04
CA GLY A 40 -3.58 -6.83 -7.83
C GLY A 40 -4.96 -6.25 -8.00
N GLN A 41 -5.62 -6.06 -6.86
CA GLN A 41 -6.91 -5.39 -6.79
C GLN A 41 -6.71 -3.98 -6.24
N THR A 42 -7.50 -3.07 -6.76
CA THR A 42 -7.47 -1.70 -6.31
C THR A 42 -8.57 -1.50 -5.29
N ILE A 43 -8.18 -1.16 -4.06
CA ILE A 43 -9.07 -0.94 -2.94
C ILE A 43 -9.15 0.57 -2.70
N GLY A 44 -10.36 1.11 -2.68
CA GLY A 44 -10.59 2.53 -2.49
C GLY A 44 -11.66 3.06 -3.44
N THR A 45 -12.23 4.20 -3.09
CA THR A 45 -13.34 4.81 -3.83
C THR A 45 -12.81 5.51 -5.07
N VAL A 46 -13.18 5.01 -6.26
CA VAL A 46 -13.17 5.79 -7.52
C VAL A 46 -14.55 5.76 -8.20
N ASP A 47 -15.53 5.09 -7.60
CA ASP A 47 -16.89 5.02 -8.15
C ASP A 47 -17.74 6.19 -7.65
N GLY A 48 -17.57 7.35 -8.32
CA GLY A 48 -18.59 8.37 -8.53
C GLY A 48 -19.05 9.23 -7.35
N ASN A 49 -19.11 8.67 -6.14
CA ASN A 49 -19.38 9.41 -4.91
C ASN A 49 -18.06 9.61 -4.17
N LEU A 50 -17.15 10.34 -4.81
CA LEU A 50 -16.06 10.96 -4.10
C LEU A 50 -16.66 11.76 -2.94
N THR A 51 -15.99 11.77 -1.78
CA THR A 51 -16.37 12.63 -0.67
C THR A 51 -16.04 14.07 -1.07
N THR A 52 -16.83 14.61 -2.00
CA THR A 52 -16.73 15.94 -2.54
C THR A 52 -17.52 16.83 -1.60
N ILE A 53 -16.80 17.66 -0.87
CA ILE A 53 -17.38 18.68 -0.01
C ILE A 53 -17.40 19.94 -0.87
N ASP A 54 -18.59 20.28 -1.36
CA ASP A 54 -18.85 21.52 -2.09
C ASP A 54 -19.31 22.59 -1.09
N LEU A 55 -18.48 23.63 -0.94
CA LEU A 55 -18.74 24.76 -0.03
C LEU A 55 -19.32 25.98 -0.77
N GLY A 56 -19.68 25.84 -2.05
CA GLY A 56 -20.26 26.90 -2.90
C GLY A 56 -19.26 27.92 -3.46
N VAL A 57 -18.03 27.96 -2.94
CA VAL A 57 -16.92 28.81 -3.43
C VAL A 57 -15.66 27.98 -3.73
N ILE A 58 -15.44 26.91 -2.98
CA ILE A 58 -14.32 25.99 -3.12
C ILE A 58 -14.86 24.56 -3.04
N ILE A 59 -14.38 23.70 -3.92
CA ILE A 59 -14.71 22.27 -3.96
C ILE A 59 -13.49 21.49 -3.49
N PHE A 60 -13.66 20.66 -2.46
CA PHE A 60 -12.64 19.73 -1.98
C PHE A 60 -13.06 18.30 -2.26
N THR A 61 -12.18 17.55 -2.91
CA THR A 61 -12.42 16.15 -3.25
C THR A 61 -11.32 15.29 -2.66
N ILE A 62 -11.67 14.45 -1.68
CA ILE A 62 -10.74 13.50 -1.07
C ILE A 62 -10.90 12.16 -1.80
N ALA A 63 -9.86 11.74 -2.51
CA ALA A 63 -9.76 10.42 -3.13
C ALA A 63 -8.58 9.66 -2.52
N LEU A 64 -8.86 8.47 -1.98
CA LEU A 64 -7.83 7.54 -1.52
C LEU A 64 -8.00 6.23 -2.28
N GLN A 65 -6.95 5.87 -3.03
CA GLN A 65 -6.89 4.63 -3.78
C GLN A 65 -5.61 3.89 -3.40
N ILE A 66 -5.76 2.62 -3.01
CA ILE A 66 -4.65 1.75 -2.64
C ILE A 66 -4.70 0.52 -3.53
N LYS A 67 -3.71 0.37 -4.40
CA LYS A 67 -3.56 -0.83 -5.21
C LYS A 67 -2.75 -1.88 -4.47
N LEU A 68 -3.40 -2.96 -4.01
CA LEU A 68 -2.73 -4.10 -3.39
C LEU A 68 -2.38 -5.12 -4.46
N THR A 69 -1.08 -5.19 -4.78
CA THR A 69 -0.51 -6.15 -5.72
C THR A 69 0.10 -7.35 -5.02
N VAL A 70 0.37 -8.43 -5.75
CA VAL A 70 1.09 -9.60 -5.24
C VAL A 70 2.47 -9.19 -4.71
N ALA A 71 3.16 -8.26 -5.39
CA ALA A 71 4.41 -7.68 -4.89
C ALA A 71 4.21 -6.91 -3.57
N SER A 72 3.11 -6.16 -3.41
CA SER A 72 2.76 -5.49 -2.15
C SER A 72 2.54 -6.47 -1.01
N ILE A 73 1.87 -7.61 -1.27
CA ILE A 73 1.66 -8.67 -0.27
C ILE A 73 3.00 -9.26 0.18
N ILE A 74 3.90 -9.53 -0.76
CA ILE A 74 5.26 -10.01 -0.45
C ILE A 74 6.00 -8.97 0.41
N GLY A 75 5.90 -7.68 0.08
CA GLY A 75 6.46 -6.59 0.86
C GLY A 75 5.96 -6.53 2.30
N ILE A 76 4.67 -6.77 2.54
CA ILE A 76 4.09 -6.85 3.89
C ILE A 76 4.68 -8.03 4.68
N ILE A 77 4.76 -9.21 4.06
CA ILE A 77 5.32 -10.41 4.71
C ILE A 77 6.78 -10.15 5.11
N LEU A 78 7.58 -9.57 4.22
CA LEU A 78 8.97 -9.21 4.49
C LEU A 78 9.06 -8.17 5.62
N ALA A 79 8.20 -7.16 5.62
CA ALA A 79 8.14 -6.15 6.67
C ALA A 79 7.88 -6.76 8.06
N ILE A 80 6.96 -7.73 8.16
CA ILE A 80 6.66 -8.44 9.41
C ILE A 80 7.86 -9.28 9.86
N ILE A 81 8.55 -9.96 8.93
CA ILE A 81 9.74 -10.74 9.24
C ILE A 81 10.86 -9.84 9.75
N VAL A 82 11.15 -8.73 9.07
CA VAL A 82 12.18 -7.76 9.49
C VAL A 82 11.85 -7.17 10.85
N PHE A 83 10.60 -6.77 11.09
CA PHE A 83 10.16 -6.28 12.40
C PHE A 83 10.26 -7.34 13.51
N LYS A 84 10.17 -8.63 13.17
CA LYS A 84 10.37 -9.72 14.13
C LYS A 84 11.84 -9.95 14.46
N VAL A 85 12.73 -9.72 13.50
CA VAL A 85 14.19 -9.84 13.68
C VAL A 85 14.76 -8.65 14.46
N ILE A 86 14.22 -7.44 14.26
CA ILE A 86 14.63 -6.23 14.99
C ILE A 86 14.18 -6.34 16.43
#